data_AF-A0A139L2H3-F1
#
_entry.id   AF-A0A139L2H3-F1
#
_cell.length_a   1.000
_cell.length_b   1.000
_cell.length_c   1.000
_cell.angle_alpha   90.00
_cell.angle_beta   90.00
_cell.angle_gamma   90.00
#
_symmetry.space_group_name_H-M   'P 1'
#
loop_
_entity.id
_entity.type
_entity.pdbx_description
1 polymer ?
#
loop_
_entity_poly.entity_id
_entity_poly.type
_entity_poly.pdbx_seq_one_letter_code
_entity_poly.pdbx_strand_id
1 'polypeptide(L)'
;MFYRNSLFPQLNANYYWTSDANAEVDFLFSDGLYAYPLEAKAGNNVHAKSLKVYDKEYNPQLLFRTSLLPYEKNGKLVNIPLYLLFALPKVLTF
;
A
#
# COMPACT_ATOMS: atom_id res chain seq x y z
N MET A 1 -3.72 11.16 -9.34
CA MET A 1 -3.93 10.52 -10.67
C MET A 1 -3.30 9.13 -10.67
N PHE A 2 -3.97 8.11 -11.22
CA PHE A 2 -3.45 6.73 -11.29
C PHE A 2 -2.68 6.51 -12.58
N TYR A 3 -1.51 5.89 -12.47
CA TYR A 3 -0.66 5.60 -13.61
C TYR A 3 -0.15 4.16 -13.53
N ARG A 4 -0.03 3.49 -14.67
CA ARG A 4 0.51 2.14 -14.79
C ARG A 4 2.04 2.22 -14.84
N ASN A 5 2.72 1.61 -13.87
CA ASN A 5 4.19 1.47 -13.85
C ASN A 5 4.56 0.00 -13.99
N SER A 6 4.64 -0.53 -15.22
CA SER A 6 5.29 -1.83 -15.42
C SER A 6 6.10 -1.89 -16.72
N LEU A 7 7.40 -2.21 -16.56
CA LEU A 7 8.28 -2.67 -17.65
C LEU A 7 8.05 -4.16 -17.98
N PHE A 8 7.25 -4.85 -17.15
CA PHE A 8 6.92 -6.27 -17.27
C PHE A 8 5.39 -6.42 -17.46
N PRO A 9 4.92 -6.76 -18.67
CA PRO A 9 3.49 -6.80 -18.99
C PRO A 9 2.68 -7.78 -18.15
N GLN A 10 3.30 -8.81 -17.57
CA GLN A 10 2.62 -9.80 -16.74
C GLN A 10 2.33 -9.32 -15.30
N LEU A 11 2.98 -8.25 -14.84
CA LEU A 11 2.73 -7.64 -13.53
C LEU A 11 1.62 -6.58 -13.65
N ASN A 12 0.37 -7.04 -13.75
CA ASN A 12 -0.82 -6.18 -13.92
C ASN A 12 -1.23 -5.38 -12.66
N ALA A 13 -0.47 -5.46 -11.57
CA ALA A 13 -0.86 -4.97 -10.26
C ALA A 13 -0.10 -3.71 -9.79
N ASN A 14 0.77 -3.12 -10.63
CA ASN A 14 1.61 -1.99 -10.20
C ASN A 14 1.06 -0.68 -10.74
N TYR A 15 0.19 -0.05 -9.95
CA TYR A 15 -0.19 1.34 -10.13
C TYR A 15 0.57 2.21 -9.14
N TYR A 16 0.83 3.46 -9.49
CA TYR A 16 1.28 4.49 -8.54
C TYR A 16 0.25 5.61 -8.48
N TRP A 17 0.22 6.31 -7.34
CA TRP A 17 -0.63 7.48 -7.15
C TRP A 17 0.13 8.62 -6.50
N THR A 18 -0.17 9.81 -7.00
CA THR A 18 0.28 11.08 -6.46
C THR A 18 -0.93 12.02 -6.35
N SER A 19 -0.94 12.85 -5.30
CA SER A 19 -1.77 14.05 -5.19
C SER A 19 -0.96 15.26 -5.63
N ASP A 20 -1.60 16.32 -6.15
CA ASP A 20 -1.00 17.55 -6.67
C ASP A 20 0.08 18.15 -5.72
N ALA A 21 1.28 17.60 -5.76
CA ALA A 21 2.46 17.86 -4.93
C ALA A 21 2.45 17.51 -3.42
N ASN A 22 1.38 16.94 -2.85
CA ASN A 22 1.27 16.79 -1.38
C ASN A 22 1.60 15.40 -0.81
N ALA A 23 1.45 14.35 -1.60
CA ALA A 23 1.66 12.97 -1.18
C ALA A 23 1.79 12.04 -2.39
N GLU A 24 2.64 11.03 -2.26
CA GLU A 24 2.82 9.95 -3.23
C GLU A 24 2.84 8.62 -2.47
N VAL A 25 2.11 7.62 -2.97
CA VAL A 25 2.16 6.25 -2.47
C VAL A 25 2.97 5.40 -3.45
N ASP A 26 3.85 4.55 -2.92
CA ASP A 26 4.80 3.77 -3.73
C ASP A 26 4.07 2.80 -4.67
N PHE A 27 3.02 2.15 -4.15
CA PHE A 27 2.25 1.16 -4.89
C PHE A 27 0.75 1.29 -4.61
N LEU A 28 -0.02 0.85 -5.61
CA LEU A 28 -1.44 0.63 -5.55
C LEU A 28 -1.75 -0.70 -6.19
N PHE A 29 -2.53 -1.50 -5.48
CA PHE A 29 -3.00 -2.80 -5.95
C PHE A 29 -4.51 -2.93 -5.69
N SER A 30 -5.14 -3.93 -6.29
CA SER A 30 -6.57 -4.18 -6.16
C SER A 30 -6.86 -5.66 -6.01
N ASP A 31 -7.92 -5.98 -5.27
CA ASP A 31 -8.53 -7.31 -5.20
C ASP A 31 -9.65 -7.51 -6.24
N GLY A 32 -9.89 -6.52 -7.10
CA GLY A 32 -10.99 -6.48 -8.07
C GLY A 32 -12.23 -5.72 -7.59
N LEU A 33 -12.36 -5.44 -6.29
CA LEU A 33 -13.46 -4.65 -5.71
C LEU A 33 -12.99 -3.31 -5.19
N TYR A 34 -11.84 -3.28 -4.53
CA TYR A 34 -11.28 -2.10 -3.90
C TYR A 34 -9.84 -1.87 -4.34
N ALA A 35 -9.40 -0.62 -4.28
CA ALA A 35 -8.03 -0.21 -4.51
C ALA A 35 -7.34 0.11 -3.18
N TYR A 36 -6.17 -0.46 -2.96
CA TYR A 36 -5.43 -0.37 -1.72
C TYR A 36 -4.06 0.28 -1.94
N PRO A 37 -3.72 1.31 -1.15
CA PRO A 37 -2.39 1.88 -1.17
C PRO A 37 -1.41 1.00 -0.37
N LEU A 38 -0.17 0.89 -0.86
CA LEU A 38 0.94 0.24 -0.17
C LEU A 38 2.15 1.17 -0.15
N GLU A 39 2.69 1.42 1.04
CA GLU A 39 3.93 2.18 1.25
C GLU A 39 5.05 1.23 1.74
N ALA A 40 6.20 1.23 1.07
CA ALA A 40 7.35 0.42 1.40
C ALA A 40 8.38 1.22 2.22
N LYS A 41 8.81 0.68 3.36
CA LYS A 41 9.78 1.31 4.26
C LYS A 41 10.95 0.37 4.54
N ALA A 42 12.17 0.87 4.34
CA ALA A 42 13.39 0.09 4.51
C ALA A 42 13.85 -0.05 5.98
N GLY A 43 13.26 0.68 6.93
CA GLY A 43 13.69 0.70 8.33
C GLY A 43 12.55 0.69 9.34
N ASN A 44 12.91 0.81 10.62
CA ASN A 44 11.97 0.78 11.75
C ASN A 44 11.25 2.12 11.98
N ASN A 45 11.79 3.23 11.44
CA ASN A 45 11.14 4.55 11.50
C ASN A 45 10.09 4.66 10.39
N VAL A 46 8.83 4.42 10.75
CA VAL A 46 7.73 4.25 9.80
C VAL A 46 6.70 5.39 9.91
N HIS A 47 7.04 6.56 9.35
CA HIS A 47 6.05 7.61 9.13
C HIS A 47 5.24 7.32 7.86
N ALA A 48 3.91 7.37 7.99
CA ALA A 48 2.95 7.06 6.92
C ALA A 48 2.20 8.33 6.48
N LYS A 49 2.92 9.38 6.08
CA LYS A 49 2.32 10.67 5.71
C LYS A 49 1.42 10.52 4.47
N SER A 50 1.90 9.79 3.46
CA SER A 50 1.16 9.59 2.22
C SER A 50 -0.09 8.74 2.40
N LEU A 51 -0.02 7.66 3.20
CA LEU A 51 -1.19 6.84 3.52
C LEU A 51 -2.28 7.65 4.24
N LYS A 52 -1.92 8.58 5.12
CA LYS A 52 -2.90 9.47 5.79
C LYS A 52 -3.59 10.41 4.81
N VAL A 53 -2.86 10.96 3.85
CA VAL A 53 -3.45 11.81 2.80
C VAL A 53 -4.39 10.99 1.92
N TYR A 54 -3.95 9.80 1.49
CA TYR A 54 -4.78 8.88 0.71
C TYR A 54 -6.05 8.46 1.47
N ASP A 55 -5.95 8.15 2.77
CA ASP A 55 -7.10 7.78 3.60
C ASP A 55 -8.13 8.90 3.70
N LYS A 56 -7.66 10.15 3.86
CA LYS A 56 -8.55 11.31 3.88
C LYS A 56 -9.28 11.53 2.55
N GLU A 57 -8.61 11.28 1.44
CA GLU A 57 -9.15 11.54 0.11
C GLU A 57 -10.10 10.45 -0.38
N TYR A 58 -9.77 9.18 -0.14
CA TYR A 58 -10.50 8.04 -0.70
C TYR A 58 -11.18 7.13 0.34
N ASN A 59 -10.88 7.30 1.63
CA ASN A 59 -11.42 6.50 2.72
C ASN A 59 -11.44 4.97 2.43
N PRO A 60 -10.30 4.37 2.03
CA PRO A 60 -10.26 2.96 1.67
C PRO A 60 -10.54 2.08 2.90
N GLN A 61 -10.85 0.82 2.66
CA GLN A 61 -11.08 -0.15 3.75
C GLN A 61 -9.80 -0.45 4.54
N LEU A 62 -8.67 -0.56 3.84
CA LEU A 62 -7.37 -0.87 4.43
C LEU A 62 -6.27 -0.01 3.81
N LEU A 63 -5.24 0.26 4.60
CA LEU A 63 -4.00 0.92 4.21
C LEU A 63 -2.86 -0.03 4.50
N PHE A 64 -1.99 -0.28 3.52
CA PHE A 64 -0.89 -1.22 3.69
C PHE A 64 0.45 -0.53 3.82
N ARG A 65 1.28 -1.05 4.70
CA ARG A 65 2.69 -0.70 4.81
C ARG A 65 3.49 -1.98 4.83
N THR A 66 4.59 -2.03 4.08
CA THR A 66 5.60 -3.09 4.22
C THR A 66 6.86 -2.53 4.87
N SER A 67 7.39 -3.21 5.89
CA SER A 67 8.60 -2.77 6.61
C SER A 67 9.35 -3.93 7.27
N LEU A 68 10.45 -3.64 7.98
CA LEU A 68 11.15 -4.64 8.80
C LEU A 68 10.49 -4.90 10.16
N LEU A 69 9.41 -4.17 10.51
CA LEU A 69 8.67 -4.38 11.75
C LEU A 69 7.77 -5.62 11.68
N PRO A 70 7.40 -6.22 12.84
CA PRO A 70 6.46 -7.33 12.90
C PRO A 70 5.10 -7.01 12.28
N TYR A 71 4.32 -8.07 12.02
CA TYR A 71 2.95 -7.91 11.55
C TYR A 71 2.12 -7.17 12.60
N GLU A 72 1.38 -6.16 12.17
CA GLU A 72 0.52 -5.36 13.04
C GLU A 72 -0.71 -4.89 12.26
N LYS A 73 -1.89 -4.95 12.89
CA LYS A 73 -3.11 -4.32 12.38
C LYS A 73 -3.60 -3.32 13.43
N ASN A 74 -3.58 -2.04 13.08
CA ASN A 74 -4.05 -0.94 13.93
C ASN A 74 -5.13 -0.16 13.19
N GLY A 75 -6.39 -0.46 13.49
CA GLY A 75 -7.53 0.05 12.73
C GLY A 75 -7.43 -0.38 11.26
N LYS A 76 -7.40 0.61 10.35
CA LYS A 76 -7.24 0.38 8.90
C LYS A 76 -5.81 0.09 8.47
N LEU A 77 -4.81 0.48 9.26
CA LEU A 77 -3.41 0.36 8.88
C LEU A 77 -2.91 -1.05 9.18
N VAL A 78 -2.40 -1.72 8.17
CA VAL A 78 -1.78 -3.05 8.26
C VAL A 78 -0.31 -2.94 7.92
N ASN A 79 0.56 -3.24 8.90
CA ASN A 79 1.97 -3.47 8.65
C ASN A 79 2.21 -4.94 8.32
N ILE A 80 2.74 -5.20 7.14
CA ILE A 80 3.18 -6.52 6.69
C ILE A 80 4.71 -6.52 6.74
N PRO A 81 5.36 -7.46 7.46
CA PRO A 81 6.81 -7.59 7.38
C PRO A 81 7.25 -7.84 5.93
N LEU A 82 8.38 -7.27 5.51
CA LEU A 82 8.86 -7.39 4.13
C LEU A 82 8.97 -8.86 3.68
N TYR A 83 9.45 -9.73 4.57
CA TYR A 83 9.57 -11.17 4.30
C TYR A 83 8.22 -11.88 4.13
N LEU A 84 7.10 -11.27 4.52
CA LEU A 84 5.76 -11.84 4.46
C LEU A 84 4.95 -11.31 3.27
N LEU A 85 5.46 -10.36 2.49
CA LEU A 85 4.71 -9.70 1.41
C LEU A 85 4.24 -10.68 0.32
N PHE A 86 4.96 -11.79 0.10
CA PHE A 86 4.53 -12.85 -0.82
C PHE A 86 3.19 -13.49 -0.42
N ALA A 87 2.80 -13.40 0.85
CA ALA A 87 1.55 -13.92 1.38
C ALA A 87 0.41 -12.87 1.41
N LEU A 88 0.61 -11.70 0.80
CA LEU A 88 -0.37 -10.61 0.75
C LEU A 88 -1.79 -11.06 0.35
N PRO A 89 -2.01 -11.96 -0.64
CA PRO A 89 -3.35 -12.44 -0.95
C PRO A 89 -4.08 -13.08 0.23
N LYS A 90 -3.35 -13.75 1.13
CA LYS A 90 -3.92 -14.35 2.35
C LYS A 90 -4.27 -13.29 3.40
N VAL A 91 -3.55 -12.17 3.42
CA VAL A 91 -3.79 -11.04 4.32
C VAL A 91 -5.08 -10.29 3.96
N LEU A 92 -5.49 -10.32 2.69
CA LEU A 92 -6.72 -9.68 2.23
C LEU A 92 -8.00 -10.46 2.58
N THR A 93 -7.88 -11.75 2.90
CA THR A 93 -9.01 -12.65 3.21
C THR A 93 -9.38 -12.73 4.71
N PHE A 94 -8.89 -11.81 5.55
CA PHE A 94 -9.22 -11.77 6.99
C PHE A 94 -10.45 -10.93 7.30
#